data_AF-A0A7X7BHR9-F1
#
_entry.id   AF-A0A7X7BHR9-F1
#
_cell.length_a   1.000
_cell.length_b   1.000
_cell.length_c   1.000
_cell.angle_alpha   90.00
_cell.angle_beta   90.00
_cell.angle_gamma   90.00
#
_symmetry.space_group_name_H-M   'P 1'
#
loop_
_entity.id
_entity.type
_entity.pdbx_description
1 polymer ?
#
loop_
_entity_poly.entity_id
_entity_poly.type
_entity_poly.pdbx_seq_one_letter_code
_entity_poly.pdbx_strand_id
1 'polypeptide(L)' 'MPRVKGGYVTRRRRKRVLKLAKGYYGAKHLLYRTAHEQVMRSLAYAYRDRKQ' A
#
# COMPACT_ATOMS: atom_id res chain seq x y z
N MET A 1 1.18 6.47 -32.88
CA MET A 1 1.81 6.04 -31.60
C MET A 1 0.82 5.15 -30.84
N PRO A 2 1.17 3.93 -30.41
CA PRO A 2 0.22 3.01 -29.78
C PRO A 2 -0.08 3.38 -28.31
N ARG A 3 -1.35 3.27 -27.88
CA ARG A 3 -1.79 3.52 -26.49
C ARG A 3 -1.59 2.28 -25.62
N VAL A 4 -0.66 2.35 -24.67
CA VAL A 4 -0.46 1.28 -23.66
C VAL A 4 -1.51 1.38 -22.55
N LYS A 5 -2.29 0.32 -22.32
CA LYS A 5 -3.32 0.28 -21.26
C LYS A 5 -2.72 -0.26 -19.94
N GLY A 6 -3.11 0.33 -18.81
CA GLY A 6 -2.61 -0.02 -17.46
C GLY A 6 -3.21 -1.27 -16.81
N GLY A 7 -3.75 -2.23 -17.58
CA GLY A 7 -4.62 -3.33 -17.15
C GLY A 7 -4.19 -4.09 -15.88
N TYR A 8 -3.52 -5.23 -16.04
CA TYR A 8 -3.17 -6.09 -14.89
C TYR A 8 -2.08 -5.49 -13.99
N VAL A 9 -1.26 -4.58 -14.51
CA VAL A 9 -0.15 -3.94 -13.78
C VAL A 9 -0.68 -3.14 -12.59
N THR A 10 -1.75 -2.36 -12.79
CA THR A 10 -2.39 -1.59 -11.71
C THR A 10 -2.93 -2.51 -10.61
N ARG A 11 -3.57 -3.62 -10.99
CA ARG A 11 -4.09 -4.61 -10.03
C ARG A 11 -2.96 -5.26 -9.22
N ARG A 12 -1.85 -5.62 -9.87
CA ARG A 12 -0.67 -6.18 -9.20
C ARG A 12 -0.07 -5.20 -8.19
N ARG A 13 0.04 -3.91 -8.54
CA ARG A 13 0.54 -2.86 -7.63
C ARG A 13 -0.36 -2.73 -6.39
N ARG A 14 -1.69 -2.69 -6.57
CA ARG A 14 -2.63 -2.62 -5.43
C ARG A 14 -2.53 -3.83 -4.50
N LYS A 15 -2.42 -5.04 -5.07
CA LYS A 15 -2.24 -6.28 -4.28
C LYS A 15 -0.96 -6.28 -3.44
N ARG A 16 0.13 -5.67 -3.92
CA ARG A 16 1.38 -5.54 -3.13
C ARG A 16 1.16 -4.71 -1.88
N VAL A 17 0.48 -3.56 -1.99
CA VAL A 17 0.18 -2.68 -0.85
C VAL A 17 -0.77 -3.37 0.14
N LEU A 18 -1.82 -4.03 -0.34
CA LEU A 18 -2.75 -4.76 0.54
C LEU A 18 -2.06 -5.95 1.25
N LYS A 19 -1.06 -6.57 0.62
CA LYS A 19 -0.24 -7.61 1.27
C LYS A 19 0.59 -7.04 2.42
N LEU A 20 1.10 -5.82 2.30
CA LEU A 20 1.84 -5.12 3.38
C LEU A 20 0.90 -4.66 4.50
N ALA A 21 -0.33 -4.28 4.17
CA ALA A 21 -1.33 -3.80 5.11
C ALA A 21 -2.08 -4.90 5.89
N LYS A 22 -1.66 -6.18 5.78
CA LYS A 22 -2.29 -7.30 6.48
C LYS A 22 -2.21 -7.09 7.99
N GLY A 23 -3.33 -7.36 8.68
CA GLY A 23 -3.44 -7.22 10.13
C GLY A 23 -3.82 -5.81 10.61
N TYR A 24 -3.95 -4.82 9.72
CA TYR A 24 -4.43 -3.51 10.13
C TYR A 24 -5.92 -3.53 10.49
N TYR A 25 -6.27 -2.80 11.56
CA TYR A 25 -7.64 -2.73 12.07
C TYR A 25 -8.62 -2.01 11.13
N GLY A 26 -9.88 -2.47 11.12
CA GLY A 26 -10.97 -1.88 10.33
C GLY A 26 -10.72 -1.91 8.82
N ALA A 27 -11.07 -0.83 8.13
CA ALA A 27 -10.96 -0.75 6.66
C ALA A 27 -9.52 -0.62 6.12
N LYS A 28 -8.50 -0.57 7.00
CA LYS A 28 -7.11 -0.29 6.64
C LYS A 28 -6.37 -1.47 5.99
N HIS A 29 -6.94 -2.68 5.99
CA HIS A 29 -6.43 -3.83 5.23
C HIS A 29 -7.29 -4.19 4.01
N LEU A 30 -8.46 -3.57 3.86
CA LEU A 30 -9.47 -3.88 2.82
C LEU A 30 -9.43 -2.88 1.66
N LEU A 31 -9.50 -1.58 1.97
CA LEU A 31 -9.58 -0.54 0.95
C LEU A 31 -8.18 -0.05 0.57
N TYR A 32 -7.88 0.01 -0.73
CA TYR A 32 -6.54 0.37 -1.21
C TYR A 32 -6.09 1.77 -0.74
N ARG A 33 -6.99 2.77 -0.77
CA ARG A 33 -6.64 4.15 -0.40
C ARG A 33 -6.23 4.25 1.07
N THR A 34 -7.06 3.73 1.97
CA THR A 34 -6.79 3.72 3.41
C THR A 34 -5.58 2.87 3.76
N ALA A 35 -5.43 1.70 3.11
CA ALA A 35 -4.27 0.83 3.28
C ALA A 35 -2.97 1.53 2.86
N HIS A 36 -2.98 2.19 1.70
CA HIS A 36 -1.81 2.90 1.19
C HIS A 36 -1.37 4.02 2.15
N GLU A 37 -2.31 4.84 2.61
CA GLU A 37 -2.03 5.90 3.59
C GLU A 37 -1.48 5.36 4.91
N GLN A 38 -2.04 4.26 5.41
CA GLN A 38 -1.56 3.63 6.64
C GLN A 38 -0.17 3.04 6.46
N VAL A 39 0.10 2.33 5.36
CA VAL A 39 1.42 1.77 5.06
C VAL A 39 2.47 2.88 4.98
N MET A 40 2.18 4.01 4.32
CA MET A 40 3.13 5.13 4.26
C MET A 40 3.49 5.68 5.65
N ARG A 41 2.50 5.85 6.53
CA ARG A 41 2.75 6.29 7.91
C ARG A 41 3.55 5.27 8.71
N SER A 42 3.20 3.99 8.61
CA SER A 42 3.92 2.90 9.29
C SER A 42 5.37 2.77 8.84
N LEU A 43 5.68 3.00 7.55
CA LEU A 43 7.06 3.01 7.06
C LEU A 43 7.88 4.19 7.62
N ALA A 44 7.27 5.36 7.76
CA ALA A 44 7.91 6.52 8.37
C ALA A 44 8.23 6.27 9.86
N TYR A 45 7.29 5.69 10.60
CA TYR A 45 7.51 5.29 12.01
C TYR A 45 8.61 4.24 12.12
N ALA A 46 8.60 3.20 11.28
CA ALA A 46 9.65 2.18 11.27
C ALA A 46 11.05 2.74 10.96
N TYR A 47 11.18 3.83 10.21
CA TYR A 47 12.46 4.50 10.04
C TYR A 47 12.84 5.33 11.26
N ARG A 48 11.89 6.11 11.80
CA ARG A 48 12.08 6.90 13.01
C ARG A 48 12.56 6.03 14.17
N ASP A 49 11.85 4.94 14.45
CA ASP A 49 12.11 4.07 15.60
C ASP A 49 13.40 3.26 15.46
N ARG A 50 13.89 3.06 14.22
CA ARG A 50 15.23 2.47 13.99
C ARG A 50 16.38 3.45 14.19
N LYS A 51 16.12 4.76 14.14
CA LYS A 51 17.13 5.82 14.29
C LYS A 51 17.21 6.35 15.72
N GLN A 52 16.11 6.25 16.48
CA GLN A 52 16.10 6.48 17.92
C GLN A 52 17.06 5.50 18.62
#